data_AF-A0A496B010-F1
#
_entry.id   AF-A0A496B010-F1
#
_cell.length_a   1.000
_cell.length_b   1.000
_cell.length_c   1.000
_cell.angle_alpha   90.00
_cell.angle_beta   90.00
_cell.angle_gamma   90.00
#
_symmetry.space_group_name_H-M   'P 1'
#
loop_
_entity.id
_entity.type
_entity.pdbx_description
1 polymer ?
#
loop_
_entity_poly.entity_id
_entity_poly.type
_entity_poly.pdbx_seq_one_letter_code
_entity_poly.pdbx_strand_id
1 'polypeptide(L)' 'MKILVITSCTSTKKHKPDNQLQIEDFCSPKRLAERTADLKPYEVPAAKMYTGQQHKLVLEGLEQVRGDCAESDIDLS' A
#
# COMPACT_ATOMS: atom_id res chain seq x y z
N MET A 1 -25.46 -2.00 0.88
CA MET A 1 -25.11 -1.15 -0.30
C MET A 1 -23.69 -1.47 -0.70
N LYS A 2 -23.37 -1.58 -2.00
CA LYS A 2 -22.00 -1.85 -2.46
C LYS A 2 -21.43 -0.61 -3.14
N ILE A 3 -20.24 -0.19 -2.70
CA ILE A 3 -19.56 1.00 -3.22
C ILE A 3 -18.13 0.62 -3.62
N LEU A 4 -17.75 0.97 -4.85
CA LEU A 4 -16.37 0.89 -5.34
C LEU A 4 -15.79 2.29 -5.48
N VAL A 5 -14.63 2.51 -4.87
CA VAL A 5 -13.90 3.78 -4.96
C VAL A 5 -12.65 3.56 -5.81
N ILE A 6 -12.52 4.32 -6.90
CA ILE A 6 -11.35 4.32 -7.78
C ILE A 6 -10.61 5.64 -7.60
N THR A 7 -9.32 5.58 -7.29
CA THR A 7 -8.51 6.78 -7.03
C THR A 7 -7.23 6.78 -7.86
N SER A 8 -6.74 7.97 -8.21
CA SER A 8 -5.45 8.10 -8.87
C SER A 8 -4.32 7.68 -7.93
N CYS A 9 -3.40 6.84 -8.44
CA CYS A 9 -2.23 6.48 -7.68
C CYS A 9 -1.38 7.73 -7.43
N THR A 10 -0.89 7.88 -6.20
CA THR A 10 0.00 9.00 -5.85
C THR A 10 1.43 8.50 -5.94
N SER A 11 2.32 9.23 -6.64
CA SER A 11 3.73 8.84 -6.79
C SER A 11 4.52 8.90 -5.46
N THR A 12 3.89 9.41 -4.40
CA THR A 12 4.46 9.55 -3.06
C THR A 12 4.21 8.30 -2.23
N LYS A 13 5.28 7.57 -1.95
CA LYS A 13 5.30 6.41 -1.06
C LYS A 13 5.94 6.77 0.28
N LYS A 14 5.59 6.04 1.34
CA LYS A 14 6.12 6.24 2.69
C LYS A 14 7.64 5.99 2.78
N HIS A 15 8.12 4.98 2.07
CA HIS A 15 9.54 4.67 1.98
C HIS A 15 9.98 4.62 0.51
N LYS A 16 11.20 5.08 0.24
CA LYS A 16 11.88 4.96 -1.05
C LYS A 16 13.30 4.43 -0.79
N PRO A 17 13.44 3.12 -0.50
CA PRO A 17 14.74 2.54 -0.21
C PRO A 17 15.66 2.65 -1.43
N ASP A 18 16.95 2.87 -1.19
CA ASP A 18 17.95 2.93 -2.28
C ASP A 18 18.31 1.54 -2.79
N ASN A 19 18.12 0.51 -1.97
CA ASN A 19 18.38 -0.90 -2.28
C ASN A 19 17.15 -1.65 -2.82
N GLN A 20 16.32 -1.00 -3.64
CA GLN A 20 15.17 -1.64 -4.29
C GLN A 20 15.58 -2.90 -5.08
N LEU A 21 14.70 -3.91 -5.06
CA LEU A 21 14.86 -5.13 -5.86
C LEU A 21 15.05 -4.77 -7.33
N GLN A 22 16.05 -5.40 -7.95
CA GLN A 22 16.31 -5.30 -9.38
C GLN A 22 15.87 -6.60 -10.08
N ILE A 23 15.77 -6.57 -11.41
CA ILE A 23 15.33 -7.73 -12.20
C ILE A 23 16.23 -8.95 -11.94
N GLU A 24 17.53 -8.74 -11.73
CA GLU A 24 18.50 -9.81 -11.50
C GLU A 24 18.29 -10.52 -10.15
N ASP A 25 17.66 -9.88 -9.18
CA ASP A 25 17.34 -10.49 -7.89
C ASP A 25 16.31 -11.62 -8.07
N PHE A 26 15.45 -11.55 -9.09
CA PHE A 26 14.44 -12.56 -9.41
C PHE A 26 15.01 -13.78 -10.14
N CYS A 27 16.24 -13.71 -10.66
CA CYS A 27 16.89 -14.84 -11.34
C CYS A 27 17.33 -15.95 -10.37
N SER A 28 17.35 -15.69 -9.06
CA SER A 28 17.74 -16.66 -8.03
C SER A 28 16.81 -16.55 -6.81
N PRO A 29 16.06 -17.61 -6.46
CA PRO A 29 15.19 -17.60 -5.28
C PRO A 29 15.93 -17.28 -3.98
N LYS A 30 17.20 -17.71 -3.86
CA LYS A 30 18.04 -17.41 -2.71
C LYS A 30 18.35 -15.91 -2.62
N ARG A 31 18.77 -15.32 -3.75
CA ARG A 31 19.08 -13.89 -3.84
C ARG A 31 17.84 -13.05 -3.57
N LEU A 32 16.69 -13.44 -4.13
CA LEU A 32 15.42 -12.78 -3.86
C LEU A 32 15.11 -12.78 -2.36
N ALA A 33 15.21 -13.93 -1.69
CA ALA A 33 14.93 -14.03 -0.26
C ALA A 33 15.86 -13.16 0.60
N GLU A 34 17.17 -13.14 0.29
CA GLU A 34 18.15 -12.29 0.98
C GLU A 34 17.82 -10.80 0.81
N ARG A 35 17.56 -10.37 -0.42
CA ARG A 35 17.27 -8.95 -0.73
C ARG A 35 15.91 -8.51 -0.19
N THR A 36 14.92 -9.40 -0.16
CA THR A 36 13.64 -9.14 0.52
C THR A 36 13.82 -8.99 2.01
N ALA A 37 14.69 -9.79 2.65
CA ALA A 37 14.97 -9.66 4.07
C ALA A 37 15.61 -8.31 4.42
N ASP A 38 16.51 -7.80 3.57
CA ASP A 38 17.11 -6.47 3.72
C ASP A 38 16.08 -5.32 3.67
N LEU A 39 14.95 -5.54 2.99
CA LEU A 39 13.88 -4.55 2.83
C LEU A 39 12.83 -4.59 3.94
N LYS A 40 12.87 -5.59 4.83
CA LYS A 40 11.94 -5.74 5.95
C LYS A 40 11.75 -4.48 6.80
N PRO A 41 12.78 -3.64 7.06
CA PRO A 41 12.59 -2.40 7.82
C PRO A 41 11.66 -1.37 7.15
N TYR A 42 11.43 -1.48 5.83
CA TYR A 42 10.55 -0.58 5.07
C TYR A 42 9.13 -1.14 4.89
N GLU A 43 8.85 -2.32 5.46
CA GLU A 43 7.56 -2.97 5.36
C GLU A 43 6.47 -2.16 6.08
N VAL A 44 5.37 -1.92 5.38
CA VAL A 44 4.21 -1.21 5.91
C VAL A 44 2.93 -1.85 5.35
N PRO A 45 1.79 -1.75 6.05
CA PRO A 45 0.51 -2.14 5.47
C PRO A 45 0.30 -1.46 4.12
N ALA A 46 -0.28 -2.15 3.15
CA ALA A 46 -0.49 -1.62 1.79
C ALA A 46 -1.24 -0.28 1.81
N ALA A 47 -2.26 -0.14 2.67
CA ALA A 47 -2.96 1.13 2.87
C ALA A 47 -2.04 2.27 3.34
N LYS A 48 -0.96 1.99 4.07
CA LYS A 48 -0.01 3.01 4.55
C LYS A 48 1.18 3.21 3.61
N MET A 49 1.23 2.49 2.49
CA MET A 49 2.33 2.57 1.52
C MET A 49 2.31 3.92 0.79
N TYR A 50 1.13 4.42 0.45
CA TYR A 50 0.95 5.68 -0.27
C TYR A 50 0.66 6.83 0.70
N THR A 51 1.23 8.00 0.42
CA THR A 51 1.19 9.16 1.32
C THR A 51 0.67 10.43 0.64
N GLY A 52 0.19 10.33 -0.60
CA GLY A 52 -0.36 11.47 -1.31
C GLY A 52 -1.71 11.90 -0.72
N GLN A 53 -2.03 13.18 -0.89
CA GLN A 53 -3.17 13.79 -0.20
C GLN A 53 -4.52 13.14 -0.55
N GLN A 54 -4.74 12.82 -1.83
CA GLN A 54 -5.96 12.11 -2.26
C GLN A 54 -6.11 10.75 -1.57
N HIS A 55 -5.03 9.98 -1.51
CA HIS A 55 -5.02 8.68 -0.84
C HIS A 55 -5.35 8.80 0.65
N LYS A 56 -4.75 9.79 1.34
CA LYS A 56 -5.03 10.04 2.76
C LYS A 56 -6.50 10.38 3.01
N LEU A 57 -7.06 11.30 2.23
CA LEU A 57 -8.47 11.70 2.36
C LEU A 57 -9.43 10.52 2.17
N VAL A 58 -9.13 9.63 1.22
CA VAL A 58 -9.93 8.42 0.98
C VAL A 58 -9.87 7.49 2.18
N LEU A 59 -8.67 7.23 2.71
CA LEU A 59 -8.53 6.37 3.89
C LEU A 59 -9.22 6.95 5.12
N GLU A 60 -9.09 8.25 5.37
CA GLU A 60 -9.78 8.94 6.46
C GLU A 60 -11.31 8.83 6.32
N GLY A 61 -11.83 9.02 5.11
CA GLY A 61 -13.27 8.84 4.83
C GLY A 61 -13.73 7.39 5.02
N LEU A 62 -12.94 6.40 4.59
CA LEU A 62 -13.24 4.98 4.79
C LEU A 62 -13.26 4.61 6.28
N GLU A 63 -12.34 5.14 7.08
CA GLU A 63 -12.31 4.92 8.53
C GLU A 63 -13.59 5.47 9.19
N GLN A 64 -14.04 6.67 8.81
CA GLN A 64 -15.28 7.26 9.31
C GLN A 64 -16.50 6.41 8.94
N VAL A 65 -16.65 6.05 7.66
CA VAL A 65 -17.82 5.27 7.19
C VAL A 65 -17.86 3.88 7.84
N ARG A 66 -16.70 3.23 8.01
CA ARG A 66 -16.64 1.92 8.68
C ARG A 66 -16.95 2.00 10.18
N GLY A 67 -16.64 3.11 10.83
CA GLY A 67 -17.01 3.36 12.23
C GLY A 67 -18.51 3.61 12.42
N ASP A 68 -19.12 4.38 11.51
CA ASP A 68 -20.51 4.83 11.65
C ASP A 68 -21.55 3.91 10.97
N CYS A 69 -21.12 3.09 10.00
CA CYS A 69 -22.01 2.25 9.18
C CYS A 69 -21.44 0.84 8.96
N ALA A 70 -21.54 -0.01 9.99
CA ALA A 70 -21.05 -1.39 9.99
C ALA A 70 -21.66 -2.32 8.92
N GLU A 71 -22.80 -1.96 8.33
CA GLU A 71 -23.52 -2.73 7.28
C GLU A 71 -23.02 -2.43 5.85
N SER A 72 -21.99 -1.59 5.68
CA SER A 72 -21.49 -1.16 4.37
C SER A 72 -20.35 -2.05 3.87
N ASP A 73 -20.51 -2.63 2.68
CA ASP A 73 -19.46 -3.38 1.97
C ASP A 73 -18.73 -2.43 1.01
N ILE A 74 -17.52 -1.99 1.40
CA ILE A 74 -16.74 -0.96 0.69
C ILE A 74 -15.35 -1.48 0.35
N ASP A 75 -15.09 -1.51 -0.95
CA ASP A 75 -13.83 -1.92 -1.55
C ASP A 75 -13.07 -0.72 -2.15
N LEU A 76 -11.73 -0.77 -2.03
CA LEU A 76 -10.82 0.26 -2.53
C LEU A 76 -9.84 -0.39 -3.51
N SER A 77 -9.90 0.03 -4.77
CA SER A 77 -9.03 -0.43 -5.86
C SER A 77 -8.04 0.65 -6.31
#